data_AF-A0A3C0ESY9-F1
#
_entry.id   AF-A0A3C0ESY9-F1
#
_cell.length_a   1.000
_cell.length_b   1.000
_cell.length_c   1.000
_cell.angle_alpha   90.00
_cell.angle_beta   90.00
_cell.angle_gamma   90.00
#
_symmetry.space_group_name_H-M   'P 1'
#
loop_
_entity.id
_entity.type
_entity.pdbx_description
1 polymer ?
#
loop_
_entity_poly.entity_id
_entity_poly.type
_entity_poly.pdbx_seq_one_letter_code
_entity_poly.pdbx_strand_id
1 'polypeptide(L)'
;MAEQNQPPSAPTEALRNDALAICRTAGWSPRCIGTEQFEIGVSEIYEELRCLQRVYCVDIAEELIECCKNHQQWSPLFEDVEARIALFRGETQRAESIWTEMLNHSSEILRSIADKALRSLDVKRKSGEQLIADVLQALDRNQTKRADAMLYEALLKAKDLEDEQLGGAFEARAMSRPTSVHWPWNQDLLVNHCVLELLDQQLLAWEDHVA
;
A
#
# COMPACT_ATOMS: atom_id res chain seq x y z
N MET A 1 52.19 -12.67 10.59
CA MET A 1 51.31 -13.64 9.91
C MET A 1 50.32 -14.15 10.94
N ALA A 2 49.04 -14.31 10.57
CA ALA A 2 48.00 -15.11 11.24
C ALA A 2 47.72 -14.85 12.75
N GLU A 3 46.48 -14.76 13.24
CA GLU A 3 45.15 -14.73 12.60
C GLU A 3 44.27 -13.73 13.37
N GLN A 4 43.51 -12.91 12.66
CA GLN A 4 42.37 -12.22 13.25
C GLN A 4 41.21 -13.20 13.30
N ASN A 5 41.01 -13.86 14.45
CA ASN A 5 39.78 -14.59 14.73
C ASN A 5 38.63 -13.59 14.96
N GLN A 6 38.09 -13.03 13.87
CA GLN A 6 36.75 -12.47 13.90
C GLN A 6 35.74 -13.61 14.12
N PRO A 7 34.74 -13.47 15.00
CA PRO A 7 33.61 -14.40 15.03
C PRO A 7 32.87 -14.31 13.68
N PRO A 8 32.21 -15.40 13.24
CA PRO A 8 31.72 -15.49 11.87
C PRO A 8 30.62 -14.47 11.58
N SER A 9 30.81 -13.69 10.51
CA SER A 9 29.83 -12.85 9.81
C SER A 9 28.71 -13.65 9.12
N ALA A 10 28.65 -14.96 9.36
CA ALA A 10 27.73 -15.91 8.74
C ALA A 10 26.24 -15.52 8.77
N PRO A 11 25.63 -14.97 9.85
CA PRO A 11 24.19 -14.68 9.83
C PRO A 11 23.82 -13.49 8.93
N THR A 12 24.66 -12.46 8.84
CA THR A 12 24.43 -11.33 7.92
C THR A 12 24.74 -11.69 6.47
N GLU A 13 25.76 -12.53 6.22
CA GLU A 13 26.04 -13.05 4.88
C GLU A 13 24.97 -14.03 4.38
N ALA A 14 24.41 -14.87 5.25
CA ALA A 14 23.30 -15.76 4.91
C ALA A 14 22.04 -14.97 4.53
N LEU A 15 21.66 -13.98 5.34
CA LEU A 15 20.56 -13.06 5.04
C LEU A 15 20.74 -12.36 3.67
N ARG A 16 21.95 -11.83 3.39
CA ARG A 16 22.26 -11.23 2.08
C ARG A 16 22.05 -12.22 0.94
N ASN A 17 22.54 -13.47 1.07
CA ASN A 17 22.45 -14.46 0.01
C ASN A 17 20.99 -14.86 -0.29
N ASP A 18 20.17 -15.04 0.74
CA ASP A 18 18.75 -15.37 0.59
C ASP A 18 17.96 -14.18 0.02
N ALA A 19 18.26 -12.96 0.46
CA ALA A 19 17.69 -11.73 -0.10
C ALA A 19 18.04 -11.55 -1.59
N LEU A 20 19.28 -11.86 -2.00
CA LEU A 20 19.69 -11.89 -3.41
C LEU A 20 18.98 -12.99 -4.21
N ALA A 21 18.64 -14.13 -3.58
CA ALA A 21 17.89 -15.22 -4.21
C ALA A 21 16.41 -14.85 -4.44
N ILE A 22 15.78 -14.16 -3.48
CA ILE A 22 14.44 -13.56 -3.61
C ILE A 22 14.40 -12.61 -4.81
N CYS A 23 15.28 -11.61 -4.83
CA CYS A 23 15.37 -10.65 -5.93
C CYS A 23 15.56 -11.33 -7.29
N ARG A 24 16.47 -12.31 -7.39
CA ARG A 24 16.70 -13.09 -8.62
C ARG A 24 15.46 -13.86 -9.07
N THR A 25 14.72 -14.45 -8.13
CA THR A 25 13.51 -15.25 -8.43
C THR A 25 12.38 -14.36 -8.94
N ALA A 26 12.24 -13.16 -8.37
CA ALA A 26 11.30 -12.13 -8.83
C ALA A 26 11.75 -11.37 -10.10
N GLY A 27 12.92 -11.68 -10.67
CA GLY A 27 13.49 -10.97 -11.82
C GLY A 27 13.94 -9.53 -11.52
N TRP A 28 14.10 -9.18 -10.24
CA TRP A 28 14.57 -7.88 -9.79
C TRP A 28 16.10 -7.84 -9.74
N SER A 29 16.68 -6.76 -10.26
CA SER A 29 18.11 -6.44 -10.14
C SER A 29 18.31 -5.52 -8.93
N PRO A 30 18.91 -6.00 -7.82
CA PRO A 30 19.16 -5.19 -6.63
C PRO A 30 19.98 -3.94 -6.92
N ARG A 31 19.68 -2.86 -6.20
CA ARG A 31 20.38 -1.57 -6.30
C ARG A 31 21.25 -1.26 -5.09
N CYS A 32 20.95 -1.91 -3.97
CA CYS A 32 21.59 -1.71 -2.67
C CYS A 32 22.16 -3.03 -2.14
N ILE A 33 21.42 -4.13 -2.22
CA ILE A 33 21.87 -5.44 -1.71
C ILE A 33 23.04 -5.98 -2.55
N GLY A 34 24.11 -6.40 -1.88
CA GLY A 34 25.32 -6.90 -2.51
C GLY A 34 26.23 -5.79 -3.08
N THR A 35 25.90 -4.52 -2.84
CA THR A 35 26.80 -3.40 -3.13
C THR A 35 27.73 -3.11 -1.94
N GLU A 36 28.87 -2.49 -2.20
CA GLU A 36 29.80 -2.02 -1.15
C GLU A 36 29.36 -0.68 -0.52
N GLN A 37 28.18 -0.15 -0.88
CA GLN A 37 27.70 1.17 -0.43
C GLN A 37 27.05 1.14 0.97
N PHE A 38 26.64 -0.04 1.44
CA PHE A 38 25.86 -0.23 2.66
C PHE A 38 26.42 -1.39 3.49
N GLU A 39 26.12 -1.39 4.78
CA GLU A 39 26.50 -2.47 5.68
C GLU A 39 25.75 -3.77 5.36
N ILE A 40 26.45 -4.90 5.44
CA ILE A 40 25.94 -6.24 5.10
C ILE A 40 24.75 -6.61 6.01
N GLY A 41 23.64 -7.07 5.41
CA GLY A 41 22.44 -7.52 6.12
C GLY A 41 21.30 -6.49 6.12
N VAL A 42 20.81 -6.12 7.30
CA VAL A 42 19.58 -5.30 7.44
C VAL A 42 19.69 -3.92 6.78
N SER A 43 20.87 -3.30 6.78
CA SER A 43 21.08 -1.93 6.29
C SER A 43 20.90 -1.83 4.77
N GLU A 44 21.59 -2.70 4.01
CA GLU A 44 21.43 -2.78 2.55
C GLU A 44 20.02 -3.22 2.13
N ILE A 45 19.36 -4.10 2.89
CA ILE A 45 17.98 -4.53 2.62
C ILE A 45 17.02 -3.37 2.84
N TYR A 46 17.16 -2.59 3.91
CA TYR A 46 16.30 -1.43 4.14
C TYR A 46 16.37 -0.40 3.01
N GLU A 47 17.55 -0.11 2.47
CA GLU A 47 17.69 0.80 1.33
C GLU A 47 17.16 0.20 0.01
N GLU A 48 17.19 -1.13 -0.15
CA GLU A 48 16.49 -1.82 -1.24
C GLU A 48 14.97 -1.72 -1.11
N LEU A 49 14.41 -1.89 0.09
CA LEU A 49 12.97 -1.71 0.34
C LEU A 49 12.52 -0.29 -0.05
N ARG A 50 13.34 0.73 0.24
CA ARG A 50 13.09 2.12 -0.20
C ARG A 50 13.20 2.30 -1.72
N CYS A 51 13.97 1.46 -2.42
CA CYS A 51 14.00 1.42 -3.88
C CYS A 51 12.75 0.74 -4.45
N LEU A 52 12.33 -0.40 -3.90
CA LEU A 52 11.14 -1.15 -4.28
C LEU A 52 9.85 -0.34 -4.08
N GLN A 53 9.76 0.45 -3.00
CA GLN A 53 8.65 1.37 -2.74
C GLN A 53 8.43 2.39 -3.89
N ARG A 54 9.50 2.89 -4.52
CA ARG A 54 9.40 3.88 -5.61
C ARG A 54 8.83 3.31 -6.92
N VAL A 55 8.86 1.99 -7.06
CA VAL A 55 8.36 1.25 -8.23
C VAL A 55 7.17 0.35 -7.89
N TYR A 56 6.65 0.47 -6.66
CA TYR A 56 5.49 -0.29 -6.14
C TYR A 56 5.63 -1.82 -6.21
N CYS A 57 6.86 -2.35 -6.19
CA CYS A 57 7.15 -3.79 -6.15
C CYS A 57 6.97 -4.35 -4.73
N VAL A 58 5.74 -4.30 -4.20
CA VAL A 58 5.45 -4.63 -2.79
C VAL A 58 5.65 -6.10 -2.45
N ASP A 59 5.41 -7.02 -3.38
CA ASP A 59 5.48 -8.46 -3.08
C ASP A 59 6.93 -8.89 -2.81
N ILE A 60 7.89 -8.33 -3.56
CA ILE A 60 9.33 -8.46 -3.31
C ILE A 60 9.70 -7.83 -1.96
N ALA A 61 9.11 -6.68 -1.64
CA ALA A 61 9.37 -5.99 -0.38
C ALA A 61 8.90 -6.81 0.84
N GLU A 62 7.76 -7.50 0.74
CA GLU A 62 7.30 -8.44 1.77
C GLU A 62 8.21 -9.66 1.90
N GLU A 63 8.59 -10.30 0.79
CA GLU A 63 9.51 -11.45 0.83
C GLU A 63 10.86 -11.09 1.48
N LEU A 64 11.38 -9.88 1.23
CA LEU A 64 12.59 -9.38 1.87
C LEU A 64 12.41 -9.09 3.38
N ILE A 65 11.28 -8.55 3.81
CA ILE A 65 10.97 -8.35 5.24
C ILE A 65 10.81 -9.70 5.95
N GLU A 66 10.17 -10.67 5.31
CA GLU A 66 10.00 -12.02 5.85
C GLU A 66 11.33 -12.78 5.90
N CYS A 67 12.21 -12.59 4.91
CA CYS A 67 13.59 -13.08 4.95
C CYS A 67 14.35 -12.53 6.18
N CYS A 68 14.29 -11.23 6.41
CA CYS A 68 14.84 -10.59 7.60
C CYS A 68 14.30 -11.21 8.91
N LYS A 69 12.98 -11.41 9.02
CA LYS A 69 12.35 -12.06 10.19
C LYS A 69 12.84 -13.50 10.40
N ASN A 70 12.94 -14.29 9.34
CA ASN A 70 13.43 -15.67 9.39
C ASN A 70 14.90 -15.77 9.85
N HIS A 71 15.74 -14.80 9.47
CA HIS A 71 17.13 -14.67 9.96
C HIS A 71 17.23 -14.04 11.35
N GLN A 72 16.11 -13.75 12.01
CA GLN A 72 16.03 -13.06 13.32
C GLN A 72 16.69 -11.67 13.31
N GLN A 73 16.80 -11.03 12.15
CA GLN A 73 17.35 -9.69 12.00
C GLN A 73 16.24 -8.72 11.61
N TRP A 74 15.81 -7.89 12.55
CA TRP A 74 14.70 -6.96 12.35
C TRP A 74 15.09 -5.52 12.69
N SER A 75 14.53 -4.57 11.95
CA SER A 75 14.66 -3.14 12.19
C SER A 75 13.28 -2.52 12.38
N PRO A 76 13.08 -1.64 13.38
CA PRO A 76 11.86 -0.84 13.51
C PRO A 76 11.54 0.01 12.27
N LEU A 77 12.53 0.29 11.41
CA LEU A 77 12.29 0.99 10.16
C LEU A 77 11.45 0.18 9.17
N PHE A 78 11.33 -1.15 9.36
CA PHE A 78 10.42 -1.99 8.57
C PHE A 78 8.94 -1.72 8.89
N GLU A 79 8.60 -1.18 10.06
CA GLU A 79 7.21 -0.83 10.41
C GLU A 79 6.63 0.22 9.43
N ASP A 80 7.43 1.22 9.03
CA ASP A 80 7.05 2.18 7.99
C ASP A 80 6.93 1.52 6.60
N VAL A 81 7.73 0.49 6.32
CA VAL A 81 7.64 -0.26 5.05
C VAL A 81 6.36 -1.10 5.04
N GLU A 82 6.04 -1.82 6.11
CA GLU A 82 4.81 -2.60 6.28
C GLU A 82 3.57 -1.70 6.21
N ALA A 83 3.59 -0.53 6.85
CA ALA A 83 2.52 0.47 6.74
C ALA A 83 2.33 0.97 5.30
N ARG A 84 3.40 1.19 4.53
CA ARG A 84 3.31 1.57 3.11
C ARG A 84 2.80 0.43 2.23
N ILE A 85 3.19 -0.81 2.53
CA ILE A 85 2.68 -2.02 1.87
C ILE A 85 1.18 -2.23 2.17
N ALA A 86 0.69 -1.74 3.32
CA ALA A 86 -0.72 -1.71 3.72
C ALA A 86 -1.50 -0.46 3.23
N LEU A 87 -0.87 0.66 2.87
CA LEU A 87 -1.51 1.71 2.05
C LEU A 87 -1.65 1.25 0.59
N PHE A 88 -0.59 0.64 0.07
CA PHE A 88 -0.76 -0.33 -0.99
C PHE A 88 -1.64 -1.48 -0.47
N ARG A 89 -2.28 -2.27 -1.35
CA ARG A 89 -3.37 -3.20 -0.92
C ARG A 89 -4.63 -2.50 -0.36
N GLY A 90 -4.61 -1.19 -0.11
CA GLY A 90 -5.74 -0.36 0.31
C GLY A 90 -6.23 -0.69 1.74
N GLU A 91 -5.35 -1.24 2.58
CA GLU A 91 -5.59 -1.56 3.98
C GLU A 91 -5.35 -0.32 4.85
N THR A 92 -5.95 0.81 4.48
CA THR A 92 -5.63 2.15 4.98
C THR A 92 -5.70 2.25 6.52
N GLN A 93 -6.69 1.61 7.13
CA GLN A 93 -6.83 1.51 8.59
C GLN A 93 -5.67 0.77 9.27
N ARG A 94 -5.10 -0.27 8.62
CA ARG A 94 -3.96 -1.04 9.13
C ARG A 94 -2.68 -0.20 9.08
N ALA A 95 -2.45 0.51 7.99
CA ALA A 95 -1.34 1.44 7.87
C ALA A 95 -1.38 2.55 8.94
N GLU A 96 -2.57 3.10 9.20
CA GLU A 96 -2.80 4.07 10.27
C GLU A 96 -2.53 3.50 11.66
N SER A 97 -2.94 2.26 11.96
CA SER A 97 -2.63 1.61 13.24
C SER A 97 -1.13 1.51 13.46
N ILE A 98 -0.40 0.98 12.46
CA ILE A 98 1.06 0.80 12.54
C ILE A 98 1.75 2.14 12.80
N TRP A 99 1.46 3.19 12.03
CA TRP A 99 2.07 4.50 12.29
C TRP A 99 1.63 5.11 13.63
N THR A 100 0.39 4.89 14.07
CA THR A 100 -0.08 5.36 15.39
C THR A 100 0.65 4.66 16.54
N GLU A 101 0.97 3.37 16.39
CA GLU A 101 1.79 2.62 17.33
C GLU A 101 3.24 3.15 17.34
N MET A 102 3.83 3.39 16.15
CA MET A 102 5.17 3.98 16.00
C MET A 102 5.32 5.36 16.66
N LEU A 103 4.26 6.16 16.81
CA LEU A 103 4.30 7.43 17.56
C LEU A 103 4.69 7.26 19.04
N ASN A 104 4.54 6.06 19.60
CA ASN A 104 4.92 5.75 20.98
C ASN A 104 6.34 5.19 21.10
N HIS A 105 7.06 4.98 20.00
CA HIS A 105 8.41 4.40 20.03
C HIS A 105 9.43 5.34 20.68
N SER A 106 10.35 4.77 21.45
CA SER A 106 11.50 5.48 22.06
C SER A 106 12.39 6.27 21.08
N SER A 107 12.37 5.96 19.78
CA SER A 107 13.20 6.62 18.77
C SER A 107 12.49 7.85 18.21
N GLU A 108 13.14 9.01 18.28
CA GLU A 108 12.63 10.25 17.67
C GLU A 108 12.51 10.15 16.14
N ILE A 109 13.41 9.39 15.50
CA ILE A 109 13.41 9.20 14.04
C ILE A 109 12.12 8.48 13.59
N LEU A 110 11.75 7.40 14.28
CA LEU A 110 10.54 6.61 13.96
C LEU A 110 9.27 7.41 14.21
N ARG A 111 9.19 8.12 15.34
CA ARG A 111 8.10 9.04 15.64
C ARG A 111 7.97 10.14 14.59
N SER A 112 9.08 10.69 14.10
CA SER A 112 9.08 11.70 13.03
C SER A 112 8.63 11.14 11.67
N ILE A 113 8.97 9.89 11.36
CA ILE A 113 8.51 9.20 10.14
C ILE A 113 6.99 9.01 10.21
N ALA A 114 6.49 8.45 11.31
CA ALA A 114 5.07 8.21 11.54
C ALA A 114 4.22 9.49 11.54
N ASP A 115 4.65 10.54 12.25
CA ASP A 115 3.96 11.85 12.27
C ASP A 115 3.86 12.47 10.86
N LYS A 116 4.95 12.39 10.07
CA LYS A 116 4.92 12.86 8.67
C LYS A 116 3.99 12.03 7.79
N ALA A 117 3.98 10.71 7.97
CA ALA A 117 3.15 9.81 7.19
C ALA A 117 1.65 10.03 7.49
N LEU A 118 1.27 10.07 8.77
CA LEU A 118 -0.11 10.33 9.22
C LEU A 118 -0.61 11.71 8.76
N ARG A 119 0.22 12.77 8.87
CA ARG A 119 -0.14 14.10 8.34
C ARG A 119 -0.31 14.09 6.82
N SER A 120 0.56 13.40 6.09
CA SER A 120 0.42 13.27 4.63
C SER A 120 -0.85 12.52 4.25
N LEU A 121 -1.27 11.53 5.03
CA LEU A 121 -2.49 10.77 4.78
C LEU A 121 -3.75 11.59 5.11
N ASP A 122 -3.75 12.34 6.22
CA ASP A 122 -4.83 13.27 6.57
C ASP A 122 -5.03 14.36 5.50
N VAL A 123 -3.95 14.93 4.95
CA VAL A 123 -4.01 15.86 3.82
C VAL A 123 -4.64 15.20 2.58
N LYS A 124 -4.17 14.01 2.19
CA LYS A 124 -4.71 13.26 1.03
C LYS A 124 -6.16 12.81 1.20
N ARG A 125 -6.59 12.56 2.44
CA ARG A 125 -8.00 12.26 2.75
C ARG A 125 -8.87 13.49 2.55
N LYS A 126 -8.41 14.66 3.01
CA LYS A 126 -9.10 15.95 2.88
C LYS A 126 -9.13 16.50 1.45
N SER A 127 -8.18 16.13 0.60
CA SER A 127 -8.19 16.47 -0.84
C SER A 127 -8.88 15.43 -1.72
N GLY A 128 -9.37 14.31 -1.16
CA GLY A 128 -9.94 13.20 -1.91
C GLY A 128 -8.93 12.34 -2.69
N GLU A 129 -7.66 12.75 -2.79
CA GLU A 129 -6.59 12.00 -3.46
C GLU A 129 -6.48 10.55 -2.99
N GLN A 130 -6.70 10.29 -1.69
CA GLN A 130 -6.63 8.93 -1.16
C GLN A 130 -7.76 8.05 -1.71
N LEU A 131 -8.98 8.57 -1.85
CA LEU A 131 -10.11 7.83 -2.43
C LEU A 131 -9.83 7.48 -3.89
N ILE A 132 -9.29 8.43 -4.66
CA ILE A 132 -8.91 8.21 -6.06
C ILE A 132 -7.83 7.12 -6.16
N ALA A 133 -6.81 7.16 -5.31
CA ALA A 133 -5.74 6.16 -5.27
C ALA A 133 -6.27 4.77 -4.90
N ASP A 134 -7.12 4.66 -3.88
CA ASP A 134 -7.69 3.40 -3.41
C ASP A 134 -8.62 2.78 -4.49
N VAL A 135 -9.43 3.61 -5.16
CA VAL A 135 -10.29 3.19 -6.29
C VAL A 135 -9.47 2.70 -7.48
N LEU A 136 -8.49 3.48 -7.95
CA LEU A 136 -7.60 3.07 -9.05
C LEU A 136 -6.91 1.74 -8.74
N GLN A 137 -6.36 1.61 -7.55
CA GLN A 137 -5.68 0.39 -7.14
C GLN A 137 -6.61 -0.83 -6.98
N ALA A 138 -7.86 -0.64 -6.57
CA ALA A 138 -8.85 -1.71 -6.58
C ALA A 138 -9.16 -2.16 -8.02
N LEU A 139 -9.23 -1.22 -8.97
CA LEU A 139 -9.50 -1.49 -10.39
C LEU A 139 -8.33 -2.23 -11.07
N ASP A 140 -7.08 -1.81 -10.84
CA ASP A 140 -5.87 -2.51 -11.34
C ASP A 140 -5.82 -3.99 -10.91
N ARG A 141 -6.43 -4.30 -9.76
CA ARG A 141 -6.53 -5.68 -9.22
C ARG A 141 -7.83 -6.40 -9.59
N ASN A 142 -8.64 -5.85 -10.49
CA ASN A 142 -9.98 -6.35 -10.84
C ASN A 142 -10.96 -6.46 -9.65
N GLN A 143 -10.72 -5.74 -8.55
CA GLN A 143 -11.57 -5.69 -7.36
C GLN A 143 -12.73 -4.68 -7.54
N THR A 144 -13.48 -4.79 -8.65
CA THR A 144 -14.53 -3.83 -9.03
C THR A 144 -15.56 -3.59 -7.92
N LYS A 145 -16.07 -4.66 -7.29
CA LYS A 145 -17.00 -4.57 -6.14
C LYS A 145 -16.45 -3.76 -4.97
N ARG A 146 -15.13 -3.78 -4.73
CA ARG A 146 -14.48 -2.98 -3.69
C ARG A 146 -14.41 -1.51 -4.09
N ALA A 147 -14.05 -1.23 -5.35
CA ALA A 147 -14.08 0.12 -5.90
C ALA A 147 -15.48 0.74 -5.81
N ASP A 148 -16.52 -0.01 -6.20
CA ASP A 148 -17.92 0.42 -6.11
C ASP A 148 -18.33 0.67 -4.65
N ALA A 149 -17.99 -0.24 -3.71
CA ALA A 149 -18.28 -0.04 -2.28
C ALA A 149 -17.62 1.23 -1.69
N MET A 150 -16.37 1.53 -2.06
CA MET A 150 -15.69 2.75 -1.62
C MET A 150 -16.35 4.02 -2.17
N LEU A 151 -16.83 3.99 -3.42
CA LEU A 151 -17.58 5.09 -4.03
C LEU A 151 -18.97 5.26 -3.38
N TYR A 152 -19.66 4.17 -3.04
CA TYR A 152 -20.93 4.23 -2.31
C TYR A 152 -20.75 4.79 -0.91
N GLU A 153 -19.71 4.37 -0.19
CA GLU A 153 -19.38 4.91 1.13
C GLU A 153 -19.06 6.42 1.05
N ALA A 154 -18.31 6.83 0.02
CA ALA A 154 -18.01 8.24 -0.23
C ALA A 154 -19.27 9.06 -0.55
N LEU A 155 -20.19 8.57 -1.39
CA LEU A 155 -21.48 9.21 -1.66
C LEU A 155 -22.35 9.35 -0.40
N LEU A 156 -22.44 8.30 0.42
CA LEU A 156 -23.22 8.31 1.67
C LEU A 156 -22.61 9.25 2.72
N LYS A 157 -21.29 9.49 2.66
CA LYS A 157 -20.53 10.40 3.53
C LYS A 157 -20.22 11.76 2.90
N ALA A 158 -20.79 12.08 1.73
CA ALA A 158 -20.44 13.26 0.92
C ALA A 158 -20.72 14.64 1.55
N LYS A 159 -21.08 14.72 2.84
CA LYS A 159 -21.07 15.98 3.60
C LYS A 159 -19.66 16.56 3.78
N ASP A 160 -18.64 15.71 3.74
CA ASP A 160 -17.25 16.06 4.09
C ASP A 160 -16.29 16.04 2.87
N LEU A 161 -16.80 15.79 1.65
CA LEU A 161 -16.03 15.76 0.39
C LEU A 161 -16.65 16.71 -0.63
N GLU A 162 -15.83 17.45 -1.36
CA GLU A 162 -16.30 18.36 -2.42
C GLU A 162 -16.62 17.59 -3.72
N ASP A 163 -17.60 18.05 -4.51
CA ASP A 163 -18.06 17.35 -5.73
C ASP A 163 -16.94 17.07 -6.75
N GLU A 164 -15.93 17.95 -6.83
CA GLU A 164 -14.75 17.81 -7.68
C GLU A 164 -13.82 16.66 -7.22
N GLN A 165 -13.72 16.45 -5.90
CA GLN A 165 -12.91 15.38 -5.30
C GLN A 165 -13.54 14.00 -5.54
N LEU A 166 -14.88 13.92 -5.44
CA LEU A 166 -15.64 12.73 -5.80
C LEU A 166 -15.57 12.47 -7.31
N GLY A 167 -15.63 13.53 -8.12
CA GLY A 167 -15.58 13.47 -9.59
C GLY A 167 -14.40 12.65 -10.14
N GLY A 168 -13.18 12.88 -9.65
CA GLY A 168 -12.00 12.13 -10.08
C GLY A 168 -12.05 10.63 -9.75
N ALA A 169 -12.65 10.25 -8.62
CA ALA A 169 -12.80 8.84 -8.25
C ALA A 169 -13.89 8.14 -9.10
N PHE A 170 -14.96 8.87 -9.42
CA PHE A 170 -15.98 8.41 -10.37
C PHE A 170 -15.44 8.31 -11.81
N GLU A 171 -14.61 9.25 -12.26
CA GLU A 171 -13.95 9.19 -13.58
C GLU A 171 -13.03 7.96 -13.69
N ALA A 172 -12.19 7.71 -12.67
CA ALA A 172 -11.36 6.51 -12.60
C ALA A 172 -12.20 5.21 -12.75
N ARG A 173 -13.35 5.14 -12.07
CA ARG A 173 -14.28 4.02 -12.21
C ARG A 173 -14.96 3.97 -13.58
N ALA A 174 -15.32 5.11 -14.18
CA ALA A 174 -15.89 5.19 -15.51
C ALA A 174 -14.95 4.59 -16.57
N MET A 175 -13.66 4.95 -16.51
CA MET A 175 -12.64 4.53 -17.47
C MET A 175 -12.34 3.02 -17.43
N SER A 176 -12.67 2.34 -16.31
CA SER A 176 -12.61 0.87 -16.22
C SER A 176 -13.76 0.14 -16.92
N ARG A 177 -14.86 0.85 -17.24
CA ARG A 177 -16.03 0.27 -17.92
C ARG A 177 -15.84 0.42 -19.44
N PRO A 178 -16.31 -0.54 -20.26
CA PRO A 178 -16.24 -0.42 -21.71
C PRO A 178 -17.10 0.76 -22.19
N THR A 179 -16.47 1.89 -22.49
CA THR A 179 -17.13 3.10 -22.98
C THR A 179 -17.58 2.90 -24.42
N SER A 180 -18.88 3.04 -24.65
CA SER A 180 -19.41 3.21 -26.01
C SER A 180 -18.89 4.54 -26.56
N VAL A 181 -18.32 4.53 -27.77
CA VAL A 181 -17.79 5.72 -28.45
C VAL A 181 -18.87 6.81 -28.64
N HIS A 182 -20.15 6.45 -28.49
CA HIS A 182 -21.31 7.34 -28.59
C HIS A 182 -21.78 7.94 -27.25
N TRP A 183 -21.22 7.50 -26.13
CA TRP A 183 -21.57 7.97 -24.78
C TRP A 183 -20.27 8.37 -24.04
N PRO A 184 -19.84 9.64 -24.11
CA PRO A 184 -18.74 10.12 -23.28
C PRO A 184 -19.08 9.97 -21.80
N TRP A 185 -18.04 9.90 -20.95
CA TRP A 185 -18.24 9.90 -19.50
C TRP A 185 -19.07 11.11 -19.06
N ASN A 186 -20.01 10.86 -18.15
CA ASN A 186 -20.82 11.86 -17.50
C ASN A 186 -20.96 11.44 -16.03
N GLN A 187 -20.57 12.34 -15.12
CA GLN A 187 -20.54 12.08 -13.68
C GLN A 187 -21.94 11.78 -13.14
N ASP A 188 -22.95 12.58 -13.49
CA ASP A 188 -24.33 12.39 -13.03
C ASP A 188 -24.89 11.02 -13.42
N LEU A 189 -24.68 10.58 -14.66
CA LEU A 189 -25.14 9.27 -15.14
C LEU A 189 -24.44 8.12 -14.41
N LEU A 190 -23.14 8.24 -14.12
CA LEU A 190 -22.42 7.21 -13.37
C LEU A 190 -22.86 7.19 -11.90
N VAL A 191 -23.01 8.35 -11.24
CA VAL A 191 -23.51 8.45 -9.87
C VAL A 191 -24.92 7.85 -9.77
N ASN A 192 -25.83 8.21 -10.68
CA ASN A 192 -27.17 7.62 -10.73
C ASN A 192 -27.12 6.10 -10.94
N HIS A 193 -26.26 5.60 -11.82
CA HIS A 193 -26.10 4.16 -12.03
C HIS A 193 -25.56 3.45 -10.78
N CYS A 194 -24.55 4.01 -10.12
CA CYS A 194 -24.01 3.53 -8.85
C CYS A 194 -25.07 3.52 -7.73
N VAL A 195 -25.93 4.54 -7.65
CA VAL A 195 -27.06 4.58 -6.70
C VAL A 195 -28.09 3.49 -7.01
N LEU A 196 -28.40 3.23 -8.29
CA LEU A 196 -29.30 2.14 -8.68
C LEU A 196 -28.71 0.76 -8.37
N GLU A 197 -27.42 0.54 -8.64
CA GLU A 197 -26.69 -0.69 -8.27
C GLU A 197 -26.70 -0.91 -6.74
N LEU A 198 -26.57 0.15 -5.94
CA LEU A 198 -26.65 0.08 -4.47
C LEU A 198 -28.06 -0.26 -3.97
N LEU A 199 -29.11 0.33 -4.56
CA LEU A 199 -30.50 0.06 -4.20
C LEU A 199 -30.91 -1.39 -4.54
N ASP A 200 -30.46 -1.92 -5.67
CA ASP A 200 -30.66 -3.31 -6.07
C ASP A 200 -30.01 -4.29 -5.09
N GLN A 201 -28.77 -4.01 -4.68
CA GLN A 201 -28.06 -4.79 -3.64
C GLN A 201 -28.77 -4.75 -2.28
N GLN A 202 -29.32 -3.60 -1.88
CA GLN A 202 -30.09 -3.47 -0.64
C GLN A 202 -31.42 -4.23 -0.70
N LEU A 203 -32.09 -4.23 -1.86
CA LEU A 203 -33.33 -4.99 -2.07
C LEU A 203 -33.08 -6.49 -1.90
N LEU A 204 -32.08 -7.04 -2.60
CA LEU A 204 -31.69 -8.45 -2.51
C LEU A 204 -31.34 -8.86 -1.06
N ALA A 205 -30.52 -8.06 -0.37
CA ALA A 205 -30.13 -8.33 1.01
C ALA A 205 -31.32 -8.27 2.01
N TRP A 206 -32.36 -7.48 1.69
CA TRP A 206 -33.59 -7.43 2.47
C TRP A 206 -34.50 -8.63 2.18
N GLU A 207 -34.65 -9.04 0.92
CA GLU A 207 -35.40 -10.24 0.53
C GLU A 207 -34.80 -11.50 1.19
N ASP A 208 -33.47 -11.64 1.20
CA ASP A 208 -32.72 -12.72 1.89
C ASP A 208 -32.88 -12.70 3.42
N HIS A 209 -33.28 -11.57 4.03
CA HIS A 209 -33.52 -11.45 5.49
C HIS A 209 -34.98 -11.70 5.89
N VAL A 210 -35.91 -11.73 4.93
CA VAL A 210 -37.35 -11.87 5.16
C VAL A 210 -37.85 -13.28 4.80
N ALA A 211 -37.04 -14.07 4.08
CA ALA A 211 -37.28 -15.46 3.71
C ALA A 211 -36.91 -16.48 4.82
#